data_AF-A0A5M9JVL4-F1
#
_entry.id   AF-A0A5M9JVL4-F1
#
_cell.length_a   1.000
_cell.length_b   1.000
_cell.length_c   1.000
_cell.angle_alpha   90.00
_cell.angle_beta   90.00
_cell.angle_gamma   90.00
#
_symmetry.space_group_name_H-M   'P 1'
#
loop_
_entity.id
_entity.type
_entity.pdbx_description
1 polymer ?
#
loop_
_entity_poly.entity_id
_entity_poly.type
_entity_poly.pdbx_seq_one_letter_code
_entity_poly.pdbx_strand_id
1 'polypeptide(L)'
;MASLLRQIVAGPRSRHPEAGLDLCYVTPNIIATSGPSGTYPQRAYRNPLDQLVTFLDYKHGKEGWMIWEFRAEGTGYPDEEVRGRVKHWPWPDHHPPPF
;
A
#
# COMPACT_ATOMS: atom_id res chain seq x y z
N MET A 1 4.73 3.54 20.86
CA MET A 1 4.15 2.22 21.17
C MET A 1 3.72 1.40 19.95
N ALA A 2 3.00 1.97 18.97
CA ALA A 2 2.45 1.20 17.83
C ALA A 2 3.49 0.57 16.88
N SER A 3 4.74 1.05 16.85
CA SER A 3 5.77 0.51 15.95
C SER A 3 6.30 -0.87 16.39
N LEU A 4 6.32 -1.14 17.70
CA LEU A 4 6.86 -2.39 18.27
C LEU A 4 5.89 -3.56 18.04
N LEU A 5 4.60 -3.34 18.29
CA LEU A 5 3.55 -4.32 17.99
C LEU A 5 3.47 -4.63 16.48
N ARG A 6 3.65 -3.61 15.61
CA ARG A 6 3.76 -3.80 14.16
C ARG A 6 4.94 -4.70 13.77
N GLN A 7 6.08 -4.58 14.43
CA GLN A 7 7.25 -5.41 14.13
C GLN A 7 7.01 -6.88 14.50
N ILE A 8 6.32 -7.14 15.61
CA ILE A 8 6.03 -8.50 16.07
C ILE A 8 5.00 -9.20 15.17
N VAL A 9 3.94 -8.49 14.73
CA VAL A 9 2.87 -9.06 13.91
C VAL A 9 3.26 -9.22 12.44
N ALA A 10 4.11 -8.35 11.90
CA ALA A 10 4.44 -8.36 10.47
C ALA A 10 5.37 -9.52 10.04
N GLY A 11 5.90 -10.31 10.98
CA GLY A 11 6.95 -11.29 10.68
C GLY A 11 8.21 -10.65 10.08
N PRO A 12 9.21 -11.42 9.64
CA PRO A 12 10.43 -10.90 9.03
C PRO A 12 10.17 -10.41 7.59
N ARG A 13 9.37 -9.36 7.43
CA ARG A 13 9.20 -8.69 6.15
C ARG A 13 10.31 -7.65 5.99
N SER A 14 11.09 -7.77 4.91
CA SER A 14 12.04 -6.75 4.49
C SER A 14 11.27 -5.47 4.15
N ARG A 15 11.26 -4.53 5.09
CA ARG A 15 10.72 -3.19 4.84
C ARG A 15 11.67 -2.43 3.94
N HIS A 16 11.11 -1.55 3.11
CA HIS A 16 11.94 -0.64 2.33
C HIS A 16 12.79 0.22 3.29
N PRO A 17 14.13 0.22 3.19
CA PRO A 17 15.01 0.83 4.20
C PRO A 17 14.78 2.33 4.33
N GLU A 18 14.34 3.01 3.27
CA GLU A 18 14.06 4.45 3.30
C GLU A 18 12.63 4.80 3.69
N ALA A 19 11.65 3.94 3.37
CA ALA A 19 10.23 4.27 3.59
C ALA A 19 9.71 3.72 4.92
N GLY A 20 10.33 2.66 5.45
CA GLY A 20 9.81 1.93 6.62
C GLY A 20 8.48 1.21 6.35
N LEU A 21 8.10 1.07 5.07
CA LEU A 21 6.87 0.43 4.60
C LEU A 21 7.15 -0.96 4.03
N ASP A 22 6.13 -1.83 4.03
CA ASP A 22 6.10 -3.08 3.28
C ASP A 22 5.90 -2.78 1.79
N LEU A 23 7.01 -2.41 1.14
CA LEU A 23 7.09 -1.86 -0.21
C LEU A 23 8.39 -2.36 -0.86
N CYS A 24 8.31 -2.76 -2.13
CA CYS A 24 9.44 -3.24 -2.92
C CYS A 24 9.40 -2.67 -4.33
N TYR A 25 10.52 -2.13 -4.80
CA TYR A 25 10.71 -1.82 -6.22
C TYR A 25 11.05 -3.12 -6.97
N VAL A 26 10.10 -3.60 -7.78
CA VAL A 26 10.33 -4.73 -8.71
C VAL A 26 11.19 -4.26 -9.89
N THR A 27 10.96 -3.02 -10.32
CA THR A 27 11.79 -2.26 -11.26
C THR A 27 11.85 -0.80 -10.78
N PRO A 28 12.67 0.08 -11.38
CA PRO A 28 12.67 1.50 -11.02
C PRO A 28 11.30 2.20 -11.10
N ASN A 29 10.37 1.66 -11.90
CA ASN A 29 9.06 2.25 -12.15
C ASN A 29 7.87 1.40 -11.66
N ILE A 30 8.13 0.21 -11.11
CA ILE A 30 7.08 -0.72 -10.65
C ILE A 30 7.32 -1.04 -9.19
N ILE A 31 6.33 -0.69 -8.37
CA ILE A 31 6.30 -0.95 -6.95
C ILE A 31 5.27 -2.04 -6.65
N ALA A 32 5.68 -3.06 -5.89
CA ALA A 32 4.77 -3.95 -5.19
C ALA A 32 4.69 -3.52 -3.72
N THR A 33 3.48 -3.32 -3.20
CA THR A 33 3.25 -2.93 -1.80
C THR A 33 2.09 -3.72 -1.23
N SER A 34 2.11 -3.96 0.07
CA SER A 34 0.90 -4.42 0.78
C SER A 34 -0.21 -3.37 0.70
N GLY A 35 -1.46 -3.81 0.79
CA GLY A 35 -2.64 -2.94 0.75
C GLY A 35 -2.59 -1.89 1.87
N PRO A 36 -2.55 -0.59 1.54
CA PRO A 36 -2.57 0.47 2.55
C PRO A 36 -3.96 0.57 3.19
N SER A 37 -4.04 1.07 4.41
CA SER A 37 -5.33 1.19 5.10
C SER A 37 -5.43 2.49 5.92
N GLY A 38 -6.55 3.18 5.73
CA GLY A 38 -6.90 4.40 6.46
C GLY A 38 -7.65 4.14 7.77
N THR A 39 -8.16 2.93 8.01
CA THR A 39 -9.11 2.64 9.11
C THR A 39 -8.54 1.70 10.18
N TYR A 40 -8.85 2.01 11.45
CA TYR A 40 -8.60 1.12 12.59
C TYR A 40 -9.62 -0.03 12.58
N PRO A 41 -9.27 -1.29 12.93
CA PRO A 41 -8.02 -1.80 13.50
C PRO A 41 -6.94 -2.19 12.48
N GLN A 42 -7.23 -2.05 11.18
CA GLN A 42 -6.38 -2.55 10.09
C GLN A 42 -5.04 -1.79 9.96
N ARG A 43 -4.97 -0.54 10.46
CA ARG A 43 -3.73 0.25 10.66
C ARG A 43 -2.69 -0.39 11.60
N ALA A 44 -3.06 -1.39 12.39
CA ALA A 44 -2.13 -2.03 13.33
C ALA A 44 -1.15 -3.00 12.63
N TYR A 45 -1.48 -3.48 11.42
CA TYR A 45 -0.68 -4.46 10.67
C TYR A 45 -0.50 -4.13 9.18
N ARG A 46 -1.13 -3.06 8.65
CA ARG A 46 -0.97 -2.58 7.26
C ARG A 46 -0.16 -1.30 7.15
N ASN A 47 0.36 -1.02 5.95
CA ASN A 47 1.04 0.24 5.63
C ASN A 47 0.10 1.45 5.92
N PRO A 48 0.55 2.47 6.66
CA PRO A 48 -0.19 3.72 6.81
C PRO A 48 -0.32 4.41 5.44
N LEU A 49 -1.56 4.66 5.01
CA LEU A 49 -1.84 5.24 3.69
C LEU A 49 -1.19 6.61 3.51
N ASP A 50 -1.23 7.45 4.55
CA ASP A 50 -0.63 8.78 4.59
C ASP A 50 0.89 8.73 4.35
N GLN A 51 1.58 7.75 4.94
CA GLN A 51 3.00 7.55 4.74
C GLN A 51 3.32 7.05 3.33
N LEU A 52 2.49 6.15 2.79
CA LEU A 52 2.64 5.70 1.40
C LEU A 52 2.49 6.86 0.42
N VAL A 53 1.42 7.65 0.55
CA VAL A 53 1.15 8.80 -0.32
C VAL A 53 2.29 9.83 -0.24
N THR A 54 2.76 10.13 0.98
CA THR A 54 3.89 11.04 1.21
C THR A 54 5.17 10.54 0.56
N PHE A 55 5.46 9.24 0.69
CA PHE A 55 6.62 8.61 0.05
C PHE A 55 6.53 8.68 -1.47
N LEU A 56 5.36 8.37 -2.03
CA LEU A 56 5.13 8.40 -3.48
C LEU A 56 5.29 9.81 -4.04
N ASP A 57 4.78 10.84 -3.36
CA ASP A 57 4.98 12.23 -3.79
C ASP A 57 6.42 12.68 -3.73
N TYR A 58 7.12 12.28 -2.67
CA TYR A 58 8.51 12.64 -2.48
C TYR A 58 9.40 12.01 -3.55
N LYS A 59 9.19 10.73 -3.87
CA LYS A 59 10.02 9.99 -4.83
C LYS A 59 9.62 10.18 -6.29
N HIS A 60 8.33 10.36 -6.56
CA HIS A 60 7.79 10.32 -7.93
C HIS A 60 7.04 11.61 -8.32
N GLY A 61 6.95 12.59 -7.42
CA GLY A 61 6.15 13.79 -7.64
C GLY A 61 4.65 13.53 -7.50
N LYS A 62 3.86 14.60 -7.33
CA LYS A 62 2.41 14.51 -7.05
C LYS A 62 1.59 13.84 -8.17
N GLU A 63 2.14 13.79 -9.38
CA GLU A 63 1.49 13.27 -10.58
C GLU A 63 2.23 12.10 -11.25
N GLY A 64 3.37 11.66 -10.71
CA GLY A 64 4.23 10.64 -11.35
C GLY A 64 4.00 9.21 -10.88
N TRP A 65 2.95 8.95 -10.11
CA TRP A 65 2.61 7.61 -9.59
C TRP A 65 1.13 7.27 -9.81
N MET A 66 0.77 6.00 -9.85
CA MET A 66 -0.63 5.54 -9.93
C MET A 66 -0.76 4.24 -9.13
N ILE A 67 -1.79 4.11 -8.31
CA ILE A 67 -2.10 2.86 -7.60
C ILE A 67 -2.98 2.00 -8.49
N TRP A 68 -2.62 0.72 -8.61
CA TRP A 68 -3.48 -0.32 -9.16
C TRP A 68 -3.94 -1.21 -8.02
N GLU A 69 -5.22 -1.16 -7.69
CA GLU A 69 -5.83 -1.94 -6.62
C GLU A 69 -6.46 -3.21 -7.19
N PHE A 70 -6.14 -4.35 -6.60
CA PHE A 70 -6.55 -5.66 -7.09
C PHE A 70 -7.44 -6.43 -6.11
N ARG A 71 -7.64 -5.93 -4.89
CA ARG A 71 -8.43 -6.61 -3.84
C ARG A 71 -9.93 -6.48 -4.10
N ALA A 72 -10.63 -7.60 -4.22
CA ALA A 72 -12.09 -7.63 -4.24
C ALA A 72 -12.74 -7.32 -2.88
N GLU A 73 -12.00 -7.43 -1.77
CA GLU A 73 -12.49 -7.13 -0.42
C GLU A 73 -12.62 -5.62 -0.15
N GLY A 74 -12.21 -4.79 -1.12
CA GLY A 74 -12.20 -3.34 -1.03
C GLY A 74 -10.85 -2.75 -0.61
N THR A 75 -10.64 -1.50 -1.01
CA THR A 75 -9.41 -0.72 -0.76
C THR A 75 -9.18 -0.46 0.72
N GLY A 76 -10.27 -0.19 1.47
CA GLY A 76 -10.19 0.23 2.88
C GLY A 76 -9.81 1.71 3.06
N TYR A 77 -9.95 2.52 2.01
CA TYR A 77 -9.79 3.98 2.00
C TYR A 77 -10.54 4.61 0.81
N PRO A 78 -11.00 5.86 0.93
CA PRO A 78 -11.63 6.60 -0.16
C PRO A 78 -10.59 7.08 -1.20
N ASP A 79 -10.98 7.17 -2.48
CA ASP A 79 -10.08 7.49 -3.59
C ASP A 79 -9.45 8.89 -3.45
N GLU A 80 -10.12 9.81 -2.74
CA GLU A 80 -9.63 11.15 -2.45
C GLU A 80 -8.38 11.14 -1.57
N GLU A 81 -8.24 10.15 -0.66
CA GLU A 81 -7.05 10.00 0.18
C GLU A 81 -5.80 9.64 -0.65
N VAL A 82 -5.99 9.18 -1.88
CA VAL A 82 -4.93 8.93 -2.88
C VAL A 82 -5.02 9.89 -4.07
N ARG A 83 -5.65 11.05 -3.89
CA ARG A 83 -5.80 12.10 -4.91
C ARG A 83 -6.50 11.65 -6.20
N GLY A 84 -7.40 10.67 -6.09
CA GLY A 84 -8.05 10.05 -7.25
C GLY A 84 -7.08 9.26 -8.15
N ARG A 85 -5.85 8.99 -7.68
CA ARG A 85 -4.79 8.30 -8.44
C ARG A 85 -4.79 6.80 -8.15
N VAL A 86 -5.97 6.20 -8.30
CA VAL A 86 -6.18 4.77 -8.14
C VAL A 86 -7.03 4.19 -9.26
N LYS A 87 -6.72 2.96 -9.62
CA LYS A 87 -7.35 2.16 -10.67
C LYS A 87 -7.75 0.83 -10.04
N HIS A 88 -9.05 0.56 -9.99
CA HIS A 88 -9.62 -0.63 -9.35
C HIS A 88 -9.83 -1.76 -10.37
N TRP A 89 -9.09 -2.85 -10.24
CA TRP A 89 -9.21 -4.09 -11.01
C TRP A 89 -9.36 -5.27 -10.03
N PRO A 90 -10.48 -5.38 -9.30
CA PRO A 90 -10.62 -6.34 -8.21
C PRO A 90 -10.80 -7.79 -8.70
N TRP A 91 -10.17 -8.74 -8.00
CA TRP A 91 -10.52 -10.17 -8.06
C TRP A 91 -10.39 -10.83 -6.68
N PRO A 92 -11.08 -11.97 -6.43
CA PRO A 92 -11.03 -12.64 -5.14
C PRO A 92 -9.62 -13.08 -4.77
N ASP A 93 -9.26 -12.93 -3.49
CA ASP A 93 -7.96 -13.38 -3.01
C ASP A 93 -7.73 -14.87 -3.33
N HIS A 94 -6.48 -15.23 -3.64
CA HIS A 94 -6.06 -16.58 -4.09
C HIS A 94 -6.72 -17.11 -5.38
N HIS A 95 -7.38 -16.27 -6.17
CA HIS A 95 -7.92 -16.63 -7.49
C HIS A 95 -7.18 -15.91 -8.62
N PRO A 96 -7.13 -16.49 -9.84
CA PRO A 96 -6.60 -15.78 -10.99
C PRO A 96 -7.49 -14.58 -11.37
N PRO A 97 -6.92 -13.52 -11.97
CA PRO A 97 -7.71 -12.43 -12.51
C PRO A 97 -8.60 -12.91 -13.67
N PRO A 98 -9.73 -12.22 -13.94
CA PRO A 98 -10.54 -12.49 -15.13
C PRO A 98 -9.75 -12.17 -16.42
N PHE A 99 -10.04 -12.90 -17.50
CA PHE A 99 -9.39 -12.77 -18.81
C PHE A 99 -9.90 -11.57 -19.62
#